data_AF-A0A7M1LGB6-F1
#
_entry.id   AF-A0A7M1LGB6-F1
#
_cell.length_a   1.000
_cell.length_b   1.000
_cell.length_c   1.000
_cell.angle_alpha   90.00
_cell.angle_beta   90.00
_cell.angle_gamma   90.00
#
_symmetry.space_group_name_H-M   'P 1'
#
loop_
_entity.id
_entity.type
_entity.pdbx_description
1 polymer ?
#
loop_
_entity_poly.entity_id
_entity_poly.type
_entity_poly.pdbx_seq_one_letter_code
_entity_poly.pdbx_strand_id
1 'polypeptide(L)'
;MIMLKSISNIAGKYIAVWVLIATIFSLFLPEVGSKLVSTSWVSYILGVIMFGMGLTVRTSDFKELLIRPKLVIIGIISQFAIMPLIAFILVKAFNLPLALAIGVVLVGTCPGGTSSNVITYLSKGDVALSVAITSCTTLLAPFMTPFLTHLIIGQSIDVDVLGMFLGIVKVVIIPILAGILFHKFVPKVTEFLQDILPFISTAGIVAIVIAVVSKSAGAIIANLGVIVIVVICHNLFGYLLGFFVGKAVTKEISKVKTLSIEVGMQNSGLASALAVAHFSAYPLAAVPGALFSVWHNISGGILASIYARMK
;
A
#
# COMPACT_ATOMS: atom_id res chain seq x y z
N MET A 1 16.53 9.27 24.04
CA MET A 1 16.52 8.25 22.96
C MET A 1 15.52 7.13 23.21
N ILE A 2 15.52 6.49 24.40
CA ILE A 2 14.59 5.38 24.74
C ILE A 2 13.11 5.77 24.61
N MET A 3 12.72 6.93 25.12
CA MET A 3 11.33 7.42 25.04
C MET A 3 10.86 7.60 23.59
N LEU A 4 11.69 8.22 22.74
CA LEU A 4 11.37 8.47 21.33
C LEU A 4 11.19 7.16 20.54
N LYS A 5 12.08 6.18 20.79
CA LYS A 5 11.98 4.83 20.20
C LYS A 5 10.73 4.09 20.68
N SER A 6 10.37 4.24 21.96
CA SER A 6 9.13 3.66 22.51
C SER A 6 7.88 4.24 21.84
N ILE A 7 7.81 5.58 21.70
CA ILE A 7 6.71 6.26 20.99
C ILE A 7 6.62 5.78 19.54
N SER A 8 7.75 5.68 18.85
CA SER A 8 7.81 5.19 17.47
C SER A 8 7.31 3.75 17.34
N ASN A 9 7.74 2.86 18.23
CA ASN A 9 7.26 1.48 18.26
C ASN A 9 5.76 1.39 18.54
N ILE A 10 5.22 2.22 19.44
CA ILE A 10 3.77 2.29 19.71
C ILE A 10 3.02 2.78 18.47
N ALA A 11 3.51 3.83 17.80
CA ALA A 11 2.89 4.34 16.57
C ALA A 11 2.85 3.27 15.47
N GLY A 12 3.94 2.54 15.25
CA GLY A 12 3.97 1.43 14.29
C GLY A 12 3.06 0.27 14.69
N LYS A 13 3.12 -0.15 15.96
CA LYS A 13 2.34 -1.29 16.47
C LYS A 13 0.83 -1.08 16.38
N TYR A 14 0.37 0.15 16.63
CA TYR A 14 -1.05 0.49 16.65
C TYR A 14 -1.49 1.30 15.42
N ILE A 15 -0.77 1.21 14.30
CA ILE A 15 -1.09 1.93 13.06
C ILE A 15 -2.56 1.78 12.67
N ALA A 16 -3.09 0.55 12.70
CA ALA A 16 -4.49 0.27 12.39
C ALA A 16 -5.48 1.08 13.27
N VAL A 17 -5.18 1.21 14.57
CA VAL A 17 -6.01 1.97 15.50
C VAL A 17 -5.93 3.46 15.21
N TRP A 18 -4.72 3.99 14.98
CA TRP A 18 -4.53 5.41 14.66
C TRP A 18 -5.24 5.80 13.36
N VAL A 19 -5.14 4.96 12.33
CA VAL A 19 -5.79 5.22 11.04
C VAL A 19 -7.31 5.08 11.14
N LEU A 20 -7.83 4.16 11.97
CA LEU A 20 -9.26 4.07 12.26
C LEU A 20 -9.79 5.32 12.99
N ILE A 21 -9.08 5.79 14.03
CA ILE A 21 -9.42 7.03 14.73
C ILE A 21 -9.43 8.21 13.76
N ALA A 22 -8.40 8.32 12.91
CA ALA A 22 -8.30 9.34 11.89
C ALA A 22 -9.47 9.30 10.89
N THR A 23 -9.88 8.10 10.48
CA THR A 23 -11.04 7.90 9.58
C THR A 23 -12.33 8.38 10.25
N ILE A 24 -12.59 7.95 11.49
CA ILE A 24 -13.78 8.36 12.26
C ILE A 24 -13.78 9.89 12.43
N PHE A 25 -12.69 10.46 12.92
CA PHE A 25 -12.53 11.91 13.06
C PHE A 25 -12.84 12.65 11.75
N SER A 26 -12.33 12.15 10.62
CA SER A 26 -12.47 12.79 9.31
C SER A 26 -13.88 12.70 8.74
N LEU A 27 -14.65 11.68 9.11
CA LEU A 27 -16.06 11.52 8.73
C LEU A 27 -16.99 12.42 9.56
N PHE A 28 -16.73 12.56 10.86
CA PHE A 28 -17.57 13.36 11.76
C PHE A 28 -17.21 14.85 11.79
N LEU A 29 -15.95 15.21 11.52
CA LEU A 29 -15.45 16.58 11.52
C LEU A 29 -14.71 16.92 10.21
N PRO A 30 -15.36 16.79 9.03
CA PRO A 30 -14.69 16.92 7.73
C PRO A 30 -14.15 18.32 7.45
N GLU A 31 -14.79 19.38 7.96
CA GLU A 31 -14.28 20.75 7.81
C GLU A 31 -12.97 20.96 8.58
N VAL A 32 -12.87 20.38 9.78
CA VAL A 32 -11.66 20.46 10.60
C VAL A 32 -10.55 19.65 9.94
N GLY A 33 -10.83 18.40 9.54
CA GLY A 33 -9.82 17.55 8.90
C GLY A 33 -9.30 18.13 7.57
N SER A 34 -10.18 18.71 6.74
CA SER A 34 -9.77 19.37 5.49
C SER A 34 -8.90 20.61 5.71
N LYS A 35 -9.06 21.31 6.85
CA LYS A 35 -8.19 22.43 7.25
C LYS A 35 -6.87 21.95 7.85
N LEU A 36 -6.87 20.81 8.55
CA LEU A 36 -5.67 20.23 9.14
C LEU A 36 -4.72 19.68 8.09
N VAL A 37 -5.22 18.93 7.10
CA VAL A 37 -4.41 18.35 6.03
C VAL A 37 -5.12 18.51 4.70
N SER A 38 -4.54 19.32 3.81
CA SER A 38 -5.04 19.47 2.43
C SER A 38 -4.61 18.30 1.56
N THR A 39 -5.47 17.88 0.62
CA THR A 39 -5.16 16.84 -0.36
C THR A 39 -3.95 17.15 -1.24
N SER A 40 -3.61 18.43 -1.40
CA SER A 40 -2.39 18.88 -2.08
C SER A 40 -1.09 18.37 -1.44
N TRP A 41 -1.11 18.04 -0.14
CA TRP A 41 0.04 17.52 0.58
C TRP A 41 0.24 16.01 0.44
N VAL A 42 -0.77 15.27 -0.07
CA VAL A 42 -0.76 13.79 -0.10
C VAL A 42 0.48 13.24 -0.82
N SER A 43 0.82 13.78 -1.99
CA SER A 43 2.00 13.33 -2.75
C SER A 43 3.31 13.63 -2.03
N TYR A 44 3.42 14.75 -1.32
CA TYR A 44 4.62 15.11 -0.55
C TYR A 44 4.76 14.22 0.68
N ILE A 45 3.67 13.98 1.41
CA ILE A 45 3.64 13.07 2.55
C ILE A 45 4.03 11.66 2.12
N LEU A 46 3.47 11.18 1.00
CA LEU A 46 3.85 9.89 0.43
C LEU A 46 5.33 9.85 0.04
N GLY A 47 5.86 10.93 -0.56
CA GLY A 47 7.28 11.04 -0.86
C GLY A 47 8.17 10.89 0.37
N VAL A 48 7.79 11.47 1.51
CA VAL A 48 8.52 11.29 2.78
C VAL A 48 8.47 9.84 3.26
N ILE A 49 7.32 9.18 3.15
CA ILE A 49 7.17 7.75 3.49
C ILE A 49 8.06 6.88 2.58
N MET A 50 8.08 7.15 1.28
CA MET A 50 8.88 6.43 0.29
C MET A 50 10.38 6.70 0.46
N PHE A 51 10.78 7.91 0.87
CA PHE A 51 12.15 8.19 1.31
C PHE A 51 12.52 7.34 2.52
N GLY A 52 11.64 7.27 3.52
CA GLY A 52 11.81 6.42 4.69
C GLY A 52 11.99 4.95 4.33
N MET A 53 11.21 4.43 3.38
CA MET A 53 11.43 3.09 2.82
C MET A 53 12.84 2.96 2.22
N GLY A 54 13.27 3.93 1.40
CA GLY A 54 14.61 3.95 0.82
C GLY A 54 15.75 3.88 1.84
N LEU A 55 15.58 4.49 3.02
CA LEU A 55 16.56 4.39 4.13
C LEU A 55 16.69 2.98 4.72
N THR A 56 15.74 2.09 4.46
CA THR A 56 15.72 0.71 4.98
C THR A 56 16.14 -0.33 3.94
N VAL A 57 16.10 0.02 2.65
CA VAL A 57 16.45 -0.87 1.54
C VAL A 57 17.96 -1.12 1.53
N ARG A 58 18.35 -2.39 1.46
CA ARG A 58 19.74 -2.83 1.37
C ARG A 58 20.01 -3.49 0.03
N THR A 59 21.25 -3.42 -0.44
CA THR A 59 21.67 -4.13 -1.65
C THR A 59 21.53 -5.65 -1.53
N SER A 60 21.56 -6.18 -0.30
CA SER A 60 21.27 -7.59 0.00
C SER A 60 19.85 -8.00 -0.38
N ASP A 61 18.89 -7.09 -0.35
CA ASP A 61 17.48 -7.41 -0.59
C ASP A 61 17.25 -7.81 -2.05
N PHE A 62 18.04 -7.24 -2.97
CA PHE A 62 18.06 -7.60 -4.37
C PHE A 62 18.86 -8.87 -4.66
N LYS A 63 19.75 -9.30 -3.76
CA LYS A 63 20.45 -10.60 -3.92
C LYS A 63 19.46 -11.76 -3.90
N GLU A 64 18.33 -11.62 -3.20
CA GLU A 64 17.32 -12.67 -3.17
C GLU A 64 16.67 -12.94 -4.53
N LEU A 65 16.59 -11.93 -5.40
CA LEU A 65 16.18 -12.13 -6.79
C LEU A 65 17.16 -13.07 -7.53
N LEU A 66 18.45 -13.04 -7.20
CA LEU A 66 19.46 -13.90 -7.81
C LEU A 66 19.52 -15.29 -7.16
N ILE A 67 19.31 -15.38 -5.85
CA ILE A 67 19.34 -16.65 -5.11
C ILE A 67 18.07 -17.46 -5.35
N ARG A 68 16.90 -16.80 -5.38
CA ARG A 68 15.57 -17.43 -5.45
C ARG A 68 14.69 -16.81 -6.55
N PRO A 69 15.17 -16.72 -7.81
CA PRO A 69 14.50 -15.97 -8.88
C PRO A 69 13.07 -16.45 -9.14
N LYS A 70 12.84 -17.77 -9.12
CA LYS A 70 11.51 -18.34 -9.39
C LYS A 70 10.43 -17.81 -8.44
N LEU A 71 10.72 -17.79 -7.13
CA LEU A 71 9.74 -17.36 -6.13
C LEU A 71 9.49 -15.85 -6.19
N VAL A 72 10.53 -15.06 -6.41
CA VAL A 72 10.40 -13.60 -6.55
C VAL A 72 9.58 -13.26 -7.80
N ILE A 73 9.88 -13.89 -8.95
CA ILE A 73 9.13 -13.70 -10.20
C ILE A 73 7.67 -14.12 -10.04
N ILE A 74 7.40 -15.26 -9.41
CA ILE A 74 6.02 -15.69 -9.11
C ILE A 74 5.31 -14.65 -8.24
N GLY A 75 5.98 -14.11 -7.22
CA GLY A 75 5.43 -13.03 -6.38
C GLY A 75 5.08 -11.79 -7.19
N ILE A 76 5.98 -11.33 -8.07
CA ILE A 76 5.76 -10.17 -8.95
C ILE A 76 4.57 -10.41 -9.90
N ILE A 77 4.53 -11.57 -10.56
CA ILE A 77 3.42 -11.91 -11.47
C ILE A 77 2.12 -11.98 -10.69
N SER A 78 2.13 -12.61 -9.51
CA SER A 78 0.94 -12.72 -8.67
C SER A 78 0.41 -11.35 -8.26
N GLN A 79 1.30 -10.44 -7.84
CA GLN A 79 0.94 -9.07 -7.50
C GLN A 79 0.22 -8.36 -8.66
N PHE A 80 0.84 -8.34 -9.84
CA PHE A 80 0.34 -7.60 -11.00
C PHE A 80 -0.70 -8.35 -11.84
N ALA A 81 -1.04 -9.59 -11.51
CA ALA A 81 -2.12 -10.34 -12.14
C ALA A 81 -3.35 -10.45 -11.24
N ILE A 82 -3.16 -10.89 -9.99
CA ILE A 82 -4.27 -11.22 -9.08
C ILE A 82 -5.00 -9.96 -8.63
N MET A 83 -4.29 -8.96 -8.11
CA MET A 83 -4.92 -7.78 -7.54
C MET A 83 -5.65 -6.91 -8.58
N PRO A 84 -5.11 -6.70 -9.80
CA PRO A 84 -5.85 -6.04 -10.87
C PRO A 84 -7.06 -6.84 -11.35
N LEU A 85 -6.94 -8.17 -11.46
CA LEU A 85 -8.05 -9.04 -11.85
C LEU A 85 -9.19 -9.01 -10.84
N ILE A 86 -8.87 -9.09 -9.54
CA ILE A 86 -9.88 -8.96 -8.48
C ILE A 86 -10.53 -7.58 -8.56
N ALA A 87 -9.75 -6.51 -8.76
CA ALA A 87 -10.30 -5.16 -8.90
C ALA A 87 -11.31 -5.09 -10.06
N PHE A 88 -10.95 -5.60 -11.24
CA PHE A 88 -11.84 -5.65 -12.40
C PHE A 88 -13.12 -6.45 -12.11
N ILE A 89 -13.00 -7.64 -11.51
CA ILE A 89 -14.16 -8.48 -11.16
C ILE A 89 -15.07 -7.75 -10.18
N LEU A 90 -14.53 -7.13 -9.12
CA LEU A 90 -15.32 -6.42 -8.12
C LEU A 90 -16.01 -5.19 -8.71
N VAL A 91 -15.34 -4.43 -9.58
CA VAL A 91 -15.93 -3.29 -10.29
C VAL A 91 -17.17 -3.73 -11.09
N LYS A 92 -17.07 -4.84 -11.81
CA LYS A 92 -18.18 -5.39 -12.61
C LYS A 92 -19.28 -6.01 -11.74
N ALA A 93 -18.90 -6.83 -10.76
CA ALA A 93 -19.84 -7.57 -9.91
C ALA A 93 -20.70 -6.64 -9.04
N PHE A 94 -20.14 -5.54 -8.53
CA PHE A 94 -20.86 -4.57 -7.71
C PHE A 94 -21.40 -3.38 -8.52
N ASN A 95 -21.24 -3.39 -9.86
CA ASN A 95 -21.63 -2.30 -10.75
C ASN A 95 -21.19 -0.92 -10.23
N LEU A 96 -19.89 -0.78 -9.93
CA LEU A 96 -19.40 0.40 -9.23
C LEU A 96 -19.49 1.66 -10.10
N PRO A 97 -19.88 2.81 -9.52
CA PRO A 97 -19.81 4.09 -10.23
C PRO A 97 -18.35 4.39 -10.60
N LEU A 98 -18.16 5.08 -11.72
CA LEU A 98 -16.84 5.30 -12.33
C LEU A 98 -15.78 5.80 -11.34
N ALA A 99 -16.14 6.75 -10.47
CA ALA A 99 -15.21 7.27 -9.47
C ALA A 99 -14.66 6.19 -8.52
N LEU A 100 -15.53 5.30 -8.03
CA LEU A 100 -15.11 4.20 -7.16
C LEU A 100 -14.35 3.12 -7.96
N ALA A 101 -14.77 2.87 -9.20
CA ALA A 101 -14.09 1.94 -10.08
C ALA A 101 -12.63 2.35 -10.33
N ILE A 102 -12.38 3.63 -10.59
CA ILE A 102 -11.02 4.18 -10.72
C ILE A 102 -10.20 3.87 -9.47
N GLY A 103 -10.74 4.18 -8.28
CA GLY A 103 -10.03 3.97 -7.02
C GLY A 103 -9.72 2.51 -6.73
N VAL A 104 -10.68 1.60 -6.95
CA VAL A 104 -10.49 0.15 -6.73
C VAL A 104 -9.46 -0.42 -7.69
N VAL A 105 -9.47 0.02 -8.96
CA VAL A 105 -8.47 -0.38 -9.96
C VAL A 105 -7.09 0.17 -9.63
N LEU A 106 -6.97 1.44 -9.21
CA LEU A 106 -5.70 2.00 -8.76
C LEU A 106 -5.12 1.22 -7.57
N VAL A 107 -5.97 0.85 -6.59
CA VAL A 107 -5.53 -0.02 -5.49
C VAL A 107 -5.03 -1.36 -6.00
N GLY A 108 -5.76 -2.00 -6.92
CA GLY A 108 -5.40 -3.31 -7.46
C GLY A 108 -4.13 -3.31 -8.32
N THR A 109 -3.86 -2.21 -9.02
CA THR A 109 -2.71 -2.07 -9.94
C THR A 109 -1.45 -1.54 -9.27
N CYS A 110 -1.55 -1.00 -8.05
CA CYS A 110 -0.40 -0.57 -7.27
C CYS A 110 0.49 -1.77 -6.84
N PRO A 111 1.79 -1.52 -6.57
CA PRO A 111 2.70 -2.53 -6.06
C PRO A 111 2.35 -2.93 -4.61
N GLY A 112 3.08 -3.92 -4.09
CA GLY A 112 2.98 -4.33 -2.69
C GLY A 112 3.28 -3.17 -1.73
N GLY A 113 2.61 -3.16 -0.58
CA GLY A 113 2.77 -2.14 0.46
C GLY A 113 3.81 -2.54 1.48
N THR A 114 4.69 -1.62 1.89
CA THR A 114 5.82 -1.89 2.82
C THR A 114 5.42 -2.46 4.18
N SER A 115 4.17 -2.28 4.61
CA SER A 115 3.64 -2.92 5.81
C SER A 115 3.60 -4.45 5.72
N SER A 116 3.59 -5.02 4.50
CA SER A 116 3.68 -6.46 4.25
C SER A 116 4.93 -7.08 4.89
N ASN A 117 6.06 -6.38 4.89
CA ASN A 117 7.31 -6.85 5.49
C ASN A 117 7.16 -7.11 7.00
N VAL A 118 6.50 -6.18 7.70
CA VAL A 118 6.23 -6.28 9.14
C VAL A 118 5.22 -7.38 9.42
N ILE A 119 4.14 -7.45 8.63
CA ILE A 119 3.12 -8.49 8.77
C ILE A 119 3.71 -9.88 8.49
N THR A 120 4.59 -10.02 7.50
CA THR A 120 5.32 -11.25 7.21
C THR A 120 6.20 -11.67 8.38
N TYR A 121 6.94 -10.73 8.98
CA TYR A 121 7.74 -11.00 10.18
C TYR A 121 6.87 -11.53 11.33
N LEU A 122 5.78 -10.83 11.65
CA LEU A 122 4.84 -11.24 12.71
C LEU A 122 4.17 -12.59 12.42
N SER A 123 3.98 -12.91 11.14
CA SER A 123 3.39 -14.19 10.68
C SER A 123 4.37 -15.37 10.73
N LYS A 124 5.64 -15.13 11.10
CA LYS A 124 6.75 -16.09 10.93
C LYS A 124 6.91 -16.56 9.48
N GLY A 125 6.71 -15.63 8.54
CA GLY A 125 6.94 -15.84 7.12
C GLY A 125 8.40 -15.61 6.73
N ASP A 126 8.67 -15.72 5.44
CA ASP A 126 9.97 -15.40 4.85
C ASP A 126 10.07 -13.90 4.55
N VAL A 127 10.71 -13.17 5.47
CA VAL A 127 10.85 -11.71 5.38
C VAL A 127 11.76 -11.30 4.22
N ALA A 128 12.81 -12.06 3.95
CA ALA A 128 13.74 -11.75 2.84
C ALA A 128 13.01 -11.83 1.49
N LEU A 129 12.15 -12.85 1.32
CA LEU A 129 11.29 -12.96 0.13
C LEU A 129 10.28 -11.80 0.02
N SER A 130 9.66 -11.39 1.14
CA SER A 130 8.70 -10.28 1.20
C SER A 130 9.35 -8.97 0.74
N VAL A 131 10.50 -8.63 1.32
CA VAL A 131 11.24 -7.42 0.97
C VAL A 131 11.67 -7.43 -0.50
N ALA A 132 12.11 -8.59 -1.03
CA ALA A 132 12.50 -8.72 -2.43
C ALA A 132 11.32 -8.50 -3.39
N ILE A 133 10.16 -9.11 -3.12
CA ILE A 133 8.95 -8.95 -3.95
C ILE A 133 8.46 -7.49 -3.90
N THR A 134 8.29 -6.92 -2.71
CA THR A 134 7.87 -5.52 -2.56
C THR A 134 8.84 -4.55 -3.25
N SER A 135 10.14 -4.76 -3.12
CA SER A 135 11.15 -3.90 -3.77
C SER A 135 11.07 -4.00 -5.30
N CYS A 136 10.99 -5.22 -5.84
CA CYS A 136 10.90 -5.43 -7.28
C CYS A 136 9.58 -4.87 -7.85
N THR A 137 8.44 -5.13 -7.20
CA THR A 137 7.15 -4.60 -7.65
C THR A 137 7.11 -3.08 -7.58
N THR A 138 7.72 -2.47 -6.56
CA THR A 138 7.84 -1.01 -6.45
C THR A 138 8.68 -0.40 -7.58
N LEU A 139 9.79 -1.03 -7.96
CA LEU A 139 10.60 -0.59 -9.10
C LEU A 139 9.88 -0.74 -10.44
N LEU A 140 9.02 -1.75 -10.58
CA LEU A 140 8.20 -1.99 -11.78
C LEU A 140 6.93 -1.12 -11.83
N ALA A 141 6.50 -0.55 -10.70
CA ALA A 141 5.27 0.21 -10.57
C ALA A 141 5.12 1.37 -11.58
N PRO A 142 6.15 2.16 -11.93
CA PRO A 142 6.01 3.22 -12.94
C PRO A 142 5.47 2.72 -14.27
N PHE A 143 5.79 1.49 -14.66
CA PHE A 143 5.34 0.89 -15.92
C PHE A 143 4.04 0.11 -15.73
N MET A 144 4.00 -0.77 -14.72
CA MET A 144 2.89 -1.71 -14.54
C MET A 144 1.61 -1.00 -14.08
N THR A 145 1.68 -0.07 -13.13
CA THR A 145 0.49 0.58 -12.57
C THR A 145 -0.26 1.39 -13.64
N PRO A 146 0.38 2.28 -14.44
CA PRO A 146 -0.34 3.03 -15.47
C PRO A 146 -0.84 2.15 -16.60
N PHE A 147 -0.03 1.17 -17.05
CA PHE A 147 -0.42 0.24 -18.10
C PHE A 147 -1.66 -0.58 -17.72
N LEU A 148 -1.66 -1.21 -16.54
CA LEU A 148 -2.77 -2.02 -16.07
C LEU A 148 -4.01 -1.16 -15.75
N THR A 149 -3.82 0.05 -15.23
CA THR A 149 -4.93 1.00 -15.04
C THR A 149 -5.58 1.33 -16.38
N HIS A 150 -4.80 1.71 -17.37
CA HIS A 150 -5.30 2.00 -18.72
C HIS A 150 -5.98 0.77 -19.35
N LEU A 151 -5.39 -0.43 -19.19
CA LEU A 151 -5.97 -1.66 -19.72
C LEU A 151 -7.37 -1.94 -19.13
N ILE A 152 -7.59 -1.67 -17.84
CA ILE A 152 -8.83 -2.02 -17.15
C ILE A 152 -9.91 -0.93 -17.30
N ILE A 153 -9.55 0.35 -17.24
CA ILE A 153 -10.53 1.47 -17.22
C ILE A 153 -10.36 2.47 -18.37
N GLY A 154 -9.36 2.33 -19.24
CA GLY A 154 -9.07 3.27 -20.33
C GLY A 154 -10.16 3.38 -21.39
N GLN A 155 -11.10 2.42 -21.45
CA GLN A 155 -12.30 2.54 -22.29
C GLN A 155 -13.39 3.43 -21.68
N SER A 156 -13.37 3.61 -20.36
CA SER A 156 -14.39 4.37 -19.61
C SER A 156 -13.96 5.82 -19.35
N ILE A 157 -12.66 6.08 -19.34
CA ILE A 157 -12.06 7.40 -19.06
C ILE A 157 -10.69 7.49 -19.72
N ASP A 158 -10.32 8.70 -20.15
CA ASP A 158 -8.95 8.96 -20.61
C ASP A 158 -7.96 8.85 -19.44
N VAL A 159 -7.01 7.94 -19.56
CA VAL A 159 -5.99 7.67 -18.55
C VAL A 159 -4.69 8.28 -19.02
N ASP A 160 -4.22 9.32 -18.32
CA ASP A 160 -2.91 9.93 -18.56
C ASP A 160 -1.77 9.00 -18.10
N VAL A 161 -1.46 8.00 -18.93
CA VAL A 161 -0.44 6.98 -18.67
C VAL A 161 0.92 7.61 -18.40
N LEU A 162 1.30 8.62 -19.20
CA LEU A 162 2.59 9.30 -19.07
C LEU A 162 2.64 10.15 -17.80
N GLY A 163 1.57 10.88 -17.49
CA GLY A 163 1.46 11.62 -16.24
C GLY A 163 1.55 10.71 -15.03
N MET A 164 0.83 9.58 -15.02
CA MET A 164 0.92 8.59 -13.94
C MET A 164 2.33 8.00 -13.82
N PHE A 165 2.98 7.65 -14.94
CA PHE A 165 4.37 7.20 -14.96
C PHE A 165 5.29 8.23 -14.27
N LEU A 166 5.23 9.50 -14.70
CA LEU A 166 6.03 10.58 -14.14
C LEU A 166 5.68 10.85 -12.67
N GLY A 167 4.41 10.74 -12.30
CA GLY A 167 3.92 10.86 -10.94
C GLY A 167 4.53 9.81 -10.02
N ILE A 168 4.53 8.54 -10.43
CA ILE A 168 5.15 7.45 -9.66
C ILE A 168 6.67 7.65 -9.57
N VAL A 169 7.33 8.02 -10.67
CA VAL A 169 8.78 8.30 -10.64
C VAL A 169 9.10 9.39 -9.62
N LYS A 170 8.36 10.49 -9.63
CA LYS A 170 8.60 11.64 -8.73
C LYS A 170 8.25 11.35 -7.27
N VAL A 171 7.14 10.66 -7.01
CA VAL A 171 6.61 10.47 -5.65
C VAL A 171 7.15 9.21 -4.99
N VAL A 172 7.59 8.23 -5.77
CA VAL A 172 8.05 6.92 -5.26
C VAL A 172 9.52 6.69 -5.56
N ILE A 173 9.90 6.66 -6.84
CA ILE A 173 11.24 6.22 -7.24
C ILE A 173 12.32 7.20 -6.78
N ILE A 174 12.15 8.50 -7.05
CA ILE A 174 13.13 9.52 -6.65
C ILE A 174 13.33 9.54 -5.13
N PRO A 175 12.28 9.58 -4.28
CA PRO A 175 12.45 9.51 -2.84
C PRO A 175 13.13 8.23 -2.35
N ILE A 176 12.78 7.06 -2.90
CA ILE A 176 13.45 5.79 -2.54
C ILE A 176 14.94 5.85 -2.87
N LEU A 177 15.30 6.28 -4.09
CA LEU A 177 16.70 6.41 -4.50
C LEU A 177 17.45 7.42 -3.62
N ALA A 178 16.82 8.55 -3.29
CA ALA A 178 17.39 9.53 -2.37
C ALA A 178 17.62 8.93 -0.98
N GLY A 179 16.69 8.13 -0.46
CA GLY A 179 16.84 7.42 0.81
C GLY A 179 17.99 6.41 0.78
N ILE A 180 18.10 5.60 -0.28
CA ILE A 180 19.19 4.64 -0.46
C ILE A 180 20.55 5.36 -0.50
N LEU A 181 20.66 6.44 -1.27
CA LEU A 181 21.87 7.24 -1.35
C LEU A 181 22.21 7.88 -0.01
N PHE A 182 21.21 8.43 0.69
CA PHE A 182 21.39 9.04 2.00
C PHE A 182 21.90 8.02 3.04
N HIS A 183 21.35 6.80 3.06
CA HIS A 183 21.85 5.70 3.89
C HIS A 183 23.30 5.33 3.59
N LYS A 184 23.67 5.32 2.30
CA LYS A 184 25.04 5.02 1.88
C LYS A 184 26.05 6.08 2.35
N PHE A 185 25.70 7.37 2.29
CA PHE A 185 26.62 8.45 2.65
C PHE A 185 26.66 8.80 4.14
N VAL A 186 25.55 8.60 4.87
CA VAL A 186 25.44 9.00 6.29
C VAL A 186 24.84 7.89 7.16
N PRO A 187 25.44 6.68 7.21
CA PRO A 187 24.86 5.51 7.84
C PRO A 187 24.50 5.72 9.32
N LYS A 188 25.35 6.43 10.08
CA LYS A 188 25.10 6.72 11.51
C LYS A 188 23.83 7.54 11.75
N VAL A 189 23.53 8.50 10.88
CA VAL A 189 22.30 9.31 10.98
C VAL A 189 21.10 8.45 10.61
N THR A 190 21.24 7.61 9.59
CA THR A 190 20.14 6.74 9.17
C THR A 190 19.80 5.64 10.16
N GLU A 191 20.76 5.12 10.92
CA GLU A 191 20.48 4.20 12.03
C GLU A 191 19.57 4.86 13.09
N PHE A 192 19.84 6.13 13.41
CA PHE A 192 18.96 6.91 14.27
C PHE A 192 17.60 7.19 13.63
N LEU A 193 17.56 7.56 12.34
CA LEU A 193 16.30 7.82 11.64
C LEU A 193 15.43 6.56 11.56
N GLN A 194 16.03 5.38 11.36
CA GLN A 194 15.32 4.11 11.32
C GLN A 194 14.53 3.83 12.60
N ASP A 195 15.03 4.28 13.77
CA ASP A 195 14.31 4.14 15.04
C ASP A 195 13.01 4.98 15.09
N ILE A 196 12.91 6.06 14.31
CA ILE A 196 11.74 6.96 14.26
C ILE A 196 10.89 6.79 12.99
N LEU A 197 11.35 6.02 12.01
CA LEU A 197 10.62 5.77 10.77
C LEU A 197 9.21 5.20 10.96
N PRO A 198 8.96 4.26 11.90
CA PRO A 198 7.60 3.79 12.17
C PRO A 198 6.66 4.93 12.56
N PHE A 199 7.11 5.87 13.41
CA PHE A 199 6.33 7.06 13.75
C PHE A 199 6.02 7.92 12.52
N ILE A 200 7.06 8.27 11.74
CA ILE A 200 6.92 9.13 10.55
C ILE A 200 5.95 8.50 9.55
N SER A 201 6.07 7.20 9.32
CA SER A 201 5.24 6.46 8.37
C SER A 201 3.78 6.39 8.84
N THR A 202 3.54 6.05 10.11
CA THR A 202 2.20 6.04 10.68
C THR A 202 1.56 7.43 10.65
N ALA A 203 2.29 8.47 11.05
CA ALA A 203 1.80 9.84 11.03
C ALA A 203 1.47 10.32 9.61
N GLY A 204 2.30 9.98 8.64
CA GLY A 204 2.06 10.28 7.23
C GLY A 204 0.82 9.57 6.68
N ILE A 205 0.64 8.27 6.97
CA ILE A 205 -0.56 7.53 6.53
C ILE A 205 -1.82 8.11 7.20
N VAL A 206 -1.76 8.42 8.50
CA VAL A 206 -2.85 9.10 9.21
C VAL A 206 -3.20 10.43 8.54
N ALA A 207 -2.21 11.24 8.18
CA ALA A 207 -2.41 12.51 7.51
C ALA A 207 -3.04 12.35 6.10
N ILE A 208 -2.60 11.35 5.32
CA ILE A 208 -3.21 11.03 4.02
C ILE A 208 -4.67 10.64 4.18
N VAL A 209 -4.98 9.80 5.17
CA VAL A 209 -6.37 9.39 5.46
C VAL A 209 -7.21 10.59 5.88
N ILE A 210 -6.69 11.49 6.73
CA ILE A 210 -7.40 12.71 7.10
C ILE A 210 -7.73 13.54 5.86
N ALA A 211 -6.73 13.81 5.01
CA ALA A 211 -6.92 14.61 3.81
C ALA A 211 -7.97 14.03 2.85
N VAL A 212 -7.89 12.72 2.58
CA VAL A 212 -8.76 12.06 1.59
C VAL A 212 -10.17 11.85 2.13
N VAL A 213 -10.30 11.36 3.37
CA VAL A 213 -11.60 11.04 3.96
C VAL A 213 -12.39 12.30 4.25
N SER A 214 -11.75 13.35 4.79
CA SER A 214 -12.45 14.62 5.05
C SER A 214 -12.94 15.28 3.78
N LYS A 215 -12.15 15.26 2.70
CA LYS A 215 -12.54 15.84 1.42
C LYS A 215 -13.75 15.16 0.79
N SER A 216 -13.94 13.87 1.07
CA SER A 216 -14.97 13.03 0.44
C SER A 216 -16.05 12.54 1.41
N ALA A 217 -16.11 13.06 2.65
CA ALA A 217 -16.91 12.50 3.74
C ALA A 217 -18.40 12.27 3.39
N GLY A 218 -19.08 13.27 2.84
CA GLY A 218 -20.49 13.13 2.45
C GLY A 218 -20.71 12.03 1.40
N ALA A 219 -19.82 11.95 0.42
CA ALA A 219 -19.88 10.96 -0.65
C ALA A 219 -19.50 9.54 -0.16
N ILE A 220 -18.61 9.46 0.84
CA ILE A 220 -18.30 8.21 1.56
C ILE A 220 -19.53 7.72 2.31
N ILE A 221 -20.18 8.58 3.10
CA ILE A 221 -21.37 8.22 3.90
C ILE A 221 -22.47 7.67 2.98
N ALA A 222 -22.69 8.31 1.83
CA ALA A 222 -23.69 7.87 0.85
C ALA A 222 -23.38 6.49 0.22
N ASN A 223 -22.12 6.04 0.20
CA ASN A 223 -21.69 4.82 -0.49
C ASN A 223 -20.97 3.83 0.46
N LEU A 224 -21.05 4.05 1.77
CA LEU A 224 -20.15 3.43 2.75
C LEU A 224 -20.21 1.89 2.70
N GLY A 225 -21.42 1.34 2.62
CA GLY A 225 -21.63 -0.11 2.58
C GLY A 225 -20.90 -0.78 1.43
N VAL A 226 -21.08 -0.27 0.20
CA VAL A 226 -20.47 -0.84 -1.01
C VAL A 226 -18.94 -0.68 -0.97
N ILE A 227 -18.44 0.50 -0.61
CA ILE A 227 -16.98 0.74 -0.60
C ILE A 227 -16.29 -0.17 0.41
N VAL A 228 -16.82 -0.29 1.62
CA VAL A 228 -16.24 -1.14 2.67
C VAL A 228 -16.23 -2.60 2.25
N ILE A 229 -17.35 -3.12 1.74
CA ILE A 229 -17.44 -4.51 1.27
C ILE A 229 -16.42 -4.78 0.16
N VAL A 230 -16.32 -3.89 -0.83
CA VAL A 230 -15.38 -4.06 -1.94
C VAL A 230 -13.94 -4.03 -1.47
N VAL A 231 -13.56 -3.09 -0.60
CA VAL A 231 -12.20 -3.02 -0.04
C VAL A 231 -11.86 -4.29 0.75
N ILE A 232 -12.81 -4.78 1.56
CA ILE A 232 -12.64 -6.02 2.33
C ILE A 232 -12.44 -7.21 1.39
N CYS A 233 -13.35 -7.41 0.43
CA CYS A 233 -13.28 -8.48 -0.54
C CYS A 233 -11.99 -8.44 -1.35
N HIS A 234 -11.58 -7.25 -1.82
CA HIS A 234 -10.38 -7.07 -2.62
C HIS A 234 -9.13 -7.56 -1.89
N ASN A 235 -8.97 -7.14 -0.63
CA ASN A 235 -7.85 -7.55 0.20
C ASN A 235 -7.91 -9.03 0.59
N LEU A 236 -9.06 -9.53 1.05
CA LEU A 236 -9.20 -10.92 1.50
C LEU A 236 -9.03 -11.93 0.36
N PHE A 237 -9.55 -11.62 -0.84
CA PHE A 237 -9.29 -12.45 -2.02
C PHE A 237 -7.83 -12.37 -2.46
N GLY A 238 -7.16 -11.21 -2.29
CA GLY A 238 -5.71 -11.10 -2.48
C GLY A 238 -4.94 -12.06 -1.59
N TYR A 239 -5.23 -12.08 -0.28
CA TYR A 239 -4.63 -13.06 0.65
C TYR A 239 -4.96 -14.50 0.25
N LEU A 240 -6.23 -14.79 -0.05
CA LEU A 240 -6.67 -16.15 -0.37
C LEU A 240 -5.97 -16.70 -1.61
N LEU A 241 -5.99 -15.95 -2.71
CA LEU A 241 -5.38 -16.37 -3.97
C LEU A 241 -3.86 -16.39 -3.88
N GLY A 242 -3.24 -15.41 -3.20
CA GLY A 242 -1.80 -15.42 -2.91
C GLY A 242 -1.37 -16.64 -2.09
N PHE A 243 -2.18 -17.05 -1.11
CA PHE A 243 -1.95 -18.28 -0.34
C PHE A 243 -2.00 -19.53 -1.22
N PHE A 244 -2.97 -19.62 -2.13
CA PHE A 244 -3.08 -20.76 -3.04
C PHE A 244 -1.96 -20.80 -4.08
N VAL A 245 -1.52 -19.65 -4.60
CA VAL A 245 -0.30 -19.59 -5.42
C VAL A 245 0.89 -20.11 -4.62
N GLY A 246 1.06 -19.64 -3.38
CA GLY A 246 2.11 -20.14 -2.50
C GLY A 246 2.07 -21.66 -2.33
N LYS A 247 0.89 -22.21 -2.04
CA LYS A 247 0.70 -23.67 -1.91
C LYS A 247 1.03 -24.45 -3.18
N ALA A 248 0.78 -23.86 -4.36
CA ALA A 248 1.06 -24.50 -5.64
C ALA A 248 2.55 -24.53 -5.97
N VAL A 249 3.33 -23.55 -5.49
CA VAL A 249 4.73 -23.35 -5.94
C VAL A 249 5.78 -23.75 -4.90
N THR A 250 5.40 -23.94 -3.63
CA THR A 250 6.33 -24.33 -2.57
C THR A 250 5.65 -25.15 -1.46
N LYS A 251 6.44 -26.02 -0.82
CA LYS A 251 6.02 -26.80 0.36
C LYS A 251 6.30 -26.08 1.68
N GLU A 252 7.12 -25.04 1.67
CA GLU A 252 7.53 -24.30 2.87
C GLU A 252 6.45 -23.28 3.26
N ILE A 253 5.79 -23.51 4.40
CA ILE A 253 4.68 -22.69 4.85
C ILE A 253 5.07 -21.21 5.06
N SER A 254 6.31 -20.93 5.44
CA SER A 254 6.82 -19.56 5.61
C SER A 254 6.72 -18.75 4.31
N LYS A 255 7.05 -19.36 3.18
CA LYS A 255 6.98 -18.75 1.84
C LYS A 255 5.55 -18.64 1.33
N VAL A 256 4.69 -19.61 1.65
CA VAL A 256 3.24 -19.54 1.37
C VAL A 256 2.61 -18.34 2.07
N LYS A 257 2.90 -18.16 3.36
CA LYS A 257 2.43 -17.01 4.15
C LYS A 257 2.92 -15.69 3.54
N THR A 258 4.19 -15.62 3.16
CA THR A 258 4.75 -14.44 2.48
C THR A 258 4.00 -14.10 1.20
N LEU A 259 3.76 -15.06 0.30
CA LEU A 259 3.06 -14.81 -0.95
C LEU A 259 1.59 -14.38 -0.74
N SER A 260 0.92 -14.96 0.24
CA SER A 260 -0.41 -14.50 0.67
C SER A 260 -0.39 -13.02 1.06
N ILE A 261 0.50 -12.65 1.98
CA ILE A 261 0.59 -11.30 2.54
C ILE A 261 1.00 -10.28 1.47
N GLU A 262 2.01 -10.59 0.66
CA GLU A 262 2.49 -9.71 -0.41
C GLU A 262 1.39 -9.38 -1.41
N VAL A 263 0.62 -10.40 -1.87
CA VAL A 263 -0.46 -10.18 -2.84
C VAL A 263 -1.60 -9.38 -2.22
N GLY A 264 -2.00 -9.65 -0.97
CA GLY A 264 -3.14 -8.95 -0.38
C GLY A 264 -2.83 -7.53 0.10
N MET A 265 -1.58 -7.20 0.44
CA MET A 265 -1.20 -5.90 0.98
C MET A 265 -0.68 -4.95 -0.11
N GLN A 266 -1.51 -3.97 -0.48
CA GLN A 266 -1.17 -2.96 -1.49
C GLN A 266 -0.48 -1.73 -0.90
N ASN A 267 0.30 -1.01 -1.73
CA ASN A 267 0.65 0.38 -1.50
C ASN A 267 -0.57 1.29 -1.79
N SER A 268 -1.53 1.24 -0.88
CA SER A 268 -2.80 1.95 -0.97
C SER A 268 -2.67 3.48 -0.78
N GLY A 269 -1.56 3.92 -0.17
CA GLY A 269 -1.16 5.33 -0.15
C GLY A 269 -0.83 5.87 -1.54
N LEU A 270 -0.09 5.08 -2.35
CA LEU A 270 0.17 5.41 -3.75
C LEU A 270 -1.11 5.49 -4.57
N ALA A 271 -2.04 4.54 -4.39
CA ALA A 271 -3.33 4.57 -5.08
C ALA A 271 -4.10 5.88 -4.79
N SER A 272 -4.15 6.29 -3.52
CA SER A 272 -4.76 7.56 -3.11
C SER A 272 -4.07 8.78 -3.74
N ALA A 273 -2.73 8.79 -3.74
CA ALA A 273 -1.96 9.89 -4.31
C ALA A 273 -2.17 10.02 -5.83
N LEU A 274 -2.17 8.90 -6.56
CA LEU A 274 -2.43 8.88 -8.00
C LEU A 274 -3.86 9.31 -8.32
N ALA A 275 -4.84 8.89 -7.52
CA ALA A 275 -6.22 9.33 -7.67
C ALA A 275 -6.36 10.85 -7.50
N VAL A 276 -5.74 11.41 -6.46
CA VAL A 276 -5.77 12.87 -6.22
C VAL A 276 -5.07 13.64 -7.35
N ALA A 277 -3.93 13.14 -7.85
CA ALA A 277 -3.11 13.85 -8.82
C ALA A 277 -3.63 13.76 -10.27
N HIS A 278 -4.13 12.59 -10.67
CA HIS A 278 -4.47 12.30 -12.08
C HIS A 278 -5.96 12.13 -12.33
N PHE A 279 -6.77 11.97 -11.28
CA PHE A 279 -8.22 11.81 -11.36
C PHE A 279 -8.93 12.84 -10.46
N SER A 280 -8.41 14.07 -10.42
CA SER A 280 -8.90 15.14 -9.55
C SER A 280 -10.38 15.52 -9.77
N ALA A 281 -10.90 15.29 -10.99
CA ALA A 281 -12.32 15.40 -11.32
C ALA A 281 -13.20 14.36 -10.61
N TYR A 282 -12.60 13.31 -10.05
CA TYR A 282 -13.27 12.22 -9.32
C TYR A 282 -12.70 12.09 -7.89
N PRO A 283 -12.99 13.02 -6.96
CA PRO A 283 -12.45 12.98 -5.59
C PRO A 283 -12.67 11.66 -4.84
N LEU A 284 -13.80 11.00 -5.12
CA LEU A 284 -14.14 9.67 -4.59
C LEU A 284 -13.13 8.57 -4.99
N ALA A 285 -12.36 8.73 -6.06
CA ALA A 285 -11.38 7.75 -6.51
C ALA A 285 -10.23 7.56 -5.52
N ALA A 286 -9.94 8.54 -4.65
CA ALA A 286 -8.91 8.38 -3.62
C ALA A 286 -9.41 7.56 -2.42
N VAL A 287 -10.72 7.45 -2.22
CA VAL A 287 -11.33 6.82 -1.04
C VAL A 287 -11.01 5.33 -0.93
N PRO A 288 -11.11 4.50 -1.99
CA PRO A 288 -10.75 3.10 -1.89
C PRO A 288 -9.33 2.90 -1.39
N GLY A 289 -8.37 3.71 -1.84
CA GLY A 289 -6.98 3.68 -1.34
C GLY A 289 -6.91 3.99 0.15
N ALA A 290 -7.52 5.10 0.60
CA ALA A 290 -7.50 5.49 2.01
C ALA A 290 -8.13 4.43 2.93
N LEU A 291 -9.28 3.88 2.55
CA LEU A 291 -9.94 2.83 3.35
C LEU A 291 -9.21 1.50 3.28
N PHE A 292 -8.57 1.18 2.14
CA PHE A 292 -7.70 0.00 2.05
C PHE A 292 -6.48 0.14 2.98
N SER A 293 -5.91 1.33 3.14
CA SER A 293 -4.85 1.59 4.13
C SER A 293 -5.30 1.30 5.56
N VAL A 294 -6.57 1.56 5.90
CA VAL A 294 -7.13 1.16 7.20
C VAL A 294 -7.24 -0.36 7.26
N TRP A 295 -7.96 -0.93 6.29
CA TRP A 295 -8.39 -2.33 6.33
C TRP A 295 -7.23 -3.30 6.25
N HIS A 296 -6.29 -3.12 5.30
CA HIS A 296 -5.21 -4.09 5.11
C HIS A 296 -4.25 -4.18 6.31
N ASN A 297 -4.15 -3.14 7.14
CA ASN A 297 -3.37 -3.16 8.37
C ASN A 297 -4.12 -3.89 9.49
N ILE A 298 -5.45 -3.72 9.59
CA ILE A 298 -6.30 -4.49 10.51
C ILE A 298 -6.28 -5.97 10.12
N SER A 299 -6.63 -6.27 8.87
CA SER A 299 -6.72 -7.63 8.36
C SER A 299 -5.35 -8.32 8.36
N GLY A 300 -4.27 -7.60 8.04
CA GLY A 300 -2.90 -8.09 8.10
C GLY A 300 -2.48 -8.46 9.54
N GLY A 301 -2.82 -7.63 10.53
CA GLY A 301 -2.55 -7.95 11.94
C GLY A 301 -3.31 -9.18 12.44
N ILE A 302 -4.59 -9.31 12.03
CA ILE A 302 -5.40 -10.51 12.31
C ILE A 302 -4.78 -11.74 11.62
N LEU A 303 -4.47 -11.63 10.33
CA LEU A 303 -3.89 -12.70 9.54
C LEU A 303 -2.54 -13.14 10.09
N ALA A 304 -1.69 -12.21 10.53
CA ALA A 304 -0.42 -12.53 11.17
C ALA A 304 -0.61 -13.33 12.46
N SER A 305 -1.61 -12.98 13.27
CA SER A 305 -1.95 -13.73 14.48
C SER A 305 -2.41 -15.16 14.18
N ILE A 306 -3.15 -15.36 13.09
CA ILE A 306 -3.58 -16.68 12.60
C ILE A 306 -2.36 -17.46 12.08
N TYR A 307 -1.58 -16.87 11.18
CA TYR A 307 -0.42 -17.50 10.54
C TYR A 307 0.70 -17.81 11.52
N ALA A 308 0.91 -17.02 12.57
CA ALA A 308 1.90 -17.30 13.61
C ALA A 308 1.65 -18.64 14.35
N ARG A 309 0.41 -19.14 14.32
CA ARG A 309 -0.02 -20.43 14.91
C ARG A 309 -0.04 -21.58 13.88
N MET A 310 -0.03 -21.27 12.59
CA MET A 310 -0.04 -22.25 11.51
C MET A 310 1.37 -22.86 11.35
N LYS A 311 1.48 -24.18 11.53
CA LYS A 311 2.71 -24.95 11.36
C LYS A 311 2.82 -25.52 9.95
#